data_AF-A0A1T5IBX0-F1
#
_entry.id   AF-A0A1T5IBX0-F1
#
_cell.length_a   1.000
_cell.length_b   1.000
_cell.length_c   1.000
_cell.angle_alpha   90.00
_cell.angle_beta   90.00
_cell.angle_gamma   90.00
#
_symmetry.space_group_name_H-M   'P 1'
#
loop_
_entity.id
_entity.type
_entity.pdbx_description
1 polymer ?
#
loop_
_entity_poly.entity_id
_entity_poly.type
_entity_poly.pdbx_seq_one_letter_code
_entity_poly.pdbx_strand_id
1 'polypeptide(L)' 'MNSASNSKVDLFRAATVLTVVIAVAFIVFGLVVQSWIVVAVFTLIGIAGLSTWPTATHNP' A
#
# COMPACT_ATOMS: atom_id res chain seq x y z
N MET A 1 8.14 18.68 -20.99
CA MET A 1 7.22 17.54 -20.80
C MET A 1 7.59 16.62 -19.63
N ASN A 2 8.48 17.02 -18.70
CA ASN A 2 8.96 16.12 -17.63
C ASN A 2 8.17 16.16 -16.32
N SER A 3 7.38 17.21 -16.04
CA SER A 3 6.68 17.32 -14.75
C SER A 3 5.54 16.30 -14.60
N ALA A 4 4.84 15.98 -15.69
CA ALA A 4 3.69 15.08 -15.66
C ALA A 4 4.02 13.58 -15.53
N SER A 5 5.27 13.17 -15.76
CA SER A 5 5.72 11.78 -15.52
C SER A 5 6.20 11.57 -14.08
N ASN A 6 6.92 12.55 -13.51
CA ASN A 6 7.36 12.51 -12.12
C ASN A 6 6.14 12.48 -11.16
N SER A 7 5.12 13.31 -11.41
CA SER A 7 3.91 13.31 -10.58
C SER A 7 3.16 11.98 -10.54
N LYS A 8 3.22 11.16 -11.60
CA LYS A 8 2.57 9.84 -11.59
C LYS A 8 3.34 8.86 -10.71
N VAL A 9 4.66 8.83 -10.82
CA VAL A 9 5.53 7.95 -10.01
C VAL A 9 5.46 8.34 -8.54
N ASP A 10 5.48 9.64 -8.23
CA ASP A 10 5.33 10.14 -6.87
C ASP A 10 3.93 9.86 -6.30
N LEU A 11 2.88 10.00 -7.11
CA LEU A 11 1.51 9.65 -6.70
C LEU A 11 1.36 8.14 -6.41
N PHE A 12 1.95 7.27 -7.24
CA PHE A 12 1.94 5.83 -6.99
C PHE A 12 2.71 5.47 -5.72
N ARG A 13 3.90 6.04 -5.51
CA ARG A 13 4.65 5.85 -4.26
C ARG A 13 3.86 6.32 -3.05
N ALA A 14 3.26 7.50 -3.11
CA ALA A 14 2.44 8.05 -2.03
C ALA A 14 1.22 7.16 -1.74
N ALA A 15 0.54 6.68 -2.78
CA ALA A 15 -0.61 5.78 -2.66
C ALA A 15 -0.24 4.43 -2.02
N THR A 16 0.88 3.83 -2.44
CA THR A 16 1.37 2.57 -1.85
C THR A 16 1.72 2.75 -0.38
N VAL A 17 2.48 3.80 -0.04
CA VAL A 17 2.84 4.08 1.36
C VAL A 17 1.59 4.33 2.21
N LEU A 18 0.64 5.12 1.72
CA LEU A 18 -0.62 5.39 2.42
C LEU A 18 -1.43 4.11 2.64
N THR A 19 -1.50 3.24 1.63
CA THR A 19 -2.21 1.95 1.71
C THR A 19 -1.60 1.05 2.79
N VAL A 20 -0.26 0.98 2.87
CA VAL A 20 0.44 0.19 3.88
C VAL A 20 0.19 0.75 5.28
N VAL A 21 0.28 2.07 5.46
CA VAL A 21 0.02 2.72 6.75
C VAL A 21 -1.40 2.45 7.23
N ILE A 22 -2.38 2.58 6.34
CA ILE A 22 -3.79 2.29 6.64
C ILE A 22 -3.96 0.81 7.01
N ALA A 23 -3.40 -0.11 6.23
CA ALA A 23 -3.48 -1.54 6.51
C ALA A 23 -2.93 -1.88 7.90
N VAL A 24 -1.76 -1.35 8.27
CA VAL A 24 -1.17 -1.57 9.59
C VAL A 24 -2.06 -1.02 10.70
N ALA A 25 -2.62 0.18 10.55
CA ALA A 25 -3.52 0.78 11.54
C ALA A 25 -4.77 -0.09 11.77
N PHE A 26 -5.37 -0.61 10.70
CA PHE A 26 -6.55 -1.47 10.81
C PHE A 26 -6.24 -2.88 11.33
N ILE A 27 -5.04 -3.41 11.09
CA ILE A 27 -4.58 -4.65 11.72
C ILE A 27 -4.50 -4.48 13.24
N VAL A 28 -3.86 -3.39 13.70
CA VAL A 28 -3.76 -3.09 15.14
C VAL A 28 -5.16 -2.90 15.75
N PHE A 29 -6.03 -2.16 15.06
CA PHE A 29 -7.43 -2.01 15.49
C PHE A 29 -8.18 -3.36 15.56
N GLY A 30 -8.02 -4.22 14.55
CA GLY A 30 -8.62 -5.55 14.52
C GLY A 30 -8.17 -6.43 15.68
N LEU A 31 -6.91 -6.32 16.09
CA LEU A 31 -6.38 -6.99 17.29
C LEU A 31 -7.02 -6.46 18.57
N VAL A 32 -7.20 -5.14 18.70
CA VAL A 32 -7.86 -4.50 19.87
C VAL A 32 -9.32 -4.94 20.01
N VAL A 33 -10.05 -5.01 18.90
CA VAL A 33 -11.47 -5.42 18.87
C VAL A 33 -11.63 -6.95 18.86
N GLN A 34 -10.53 -7.70 18.86
CA GLN A 34 -10.50 -9.17 18.76
C GLN A 34 -11.23 -9.73 17.53
N SER A 35 -11.32 -8.94 16.46
CA SER A 35 -11.97 -9.34 15.21
C SER A 35 -10.95 -9.87 14.22
N TRP A 36 -10.80 -11.20 14.19
CA TRP A 36 -9.88 -11.89 13.29
C TRP A 36 -10.18 -11.68 11.80
N ILE A 37 -11.44 -11.38 11.47
CA ILE A 37 -11.85 -11.05 10.09
C ILE A 37 -11.21 -9.75 9.63
N VAL A 38 -11.24 -8.71 10.48
CA VAL A 38 -10.63 -7.41 10.18
C VAL A 38 -9.12 -7.58 10.01
N VAL A 39 -8.47 -8.31 10.92
CA VAL A 39 -7.03 -8.59 10.83
C VAL A 39 -6.69 -9.30 9.51
N ALA A 40 -7.42 -10.36 9.15
CA ALA A 40 -7.17 -11.12 7.93
C ALA A 40 -7.34 -10.27 6.66
N VAL A 41 -8.43 -9.51 6.55
CA VAL A 41 -8.73 -8.67 5.39
C VAL A 41 -7.65 -7.61 5.18
N PHE A 42 -7.30 -6.86 6.23
CA PHE A 42 -6.31 -5.79 6.10
C PHE A 42 -4.87 -6.30 5.95
N THR A 43 -4.57 -7.50 6.47
CA THR A 43 -3.29 -8.16 6.19
C THR A 43 -3.15 -8.52 4.71
N LEU A 44 -4.20 -9.10 4.11
CA LEU A 44 -4.20 -9.44 2.68
C LEU A 44 -4.14 -8.19 1.79
N ILE A 45 -4.87 -7.13 2.14
CA ILE A 45 -4.82 -5.85 1.43
C ILE A 45 -3.43 -5.21 1.55
N GLY A 46 -2.83 -5.23 2.74
CA GLY A 46 -1.48 -4.72 2.96
C GLY A 46 -0.43 -5.44 2.12
N ILE A 47 -0.51 -6.77 2.04
CA ILE A 47 0.39 -7.58 1.19
C ILE A 47 0.17 -7.28 -0.31
N ALA A 48 -1.09 -7.17 -0.75
CA ALA A 48 -1.41 -6.82 -2.13
C ALA A 48 -0.91 -5.41 -2.51
N GLY A 49 -0.97 -4.46 -1.57
CA GLY A 49 -0.41 -3.13 -1.72
C GLY A 49 1.11 -3.13 -1.90
N LEU A 50 1.81 -4.05 -1.24
CA LEU A 50 3.26 -4.23 -1.42
C LEU A 50 3.61 -4.93 -2.75
N SER A 51 2.79 -5.89 -3.21
CA SER A 51 3.05 -6.63 -4.45
C SER A 51 2.79 -5.83 -5.73
N THR A 52 2.08 -4.71 -5.63
CA THR A 52 1.78 -3.81 -6.76
C THR A 52 2.81 -2.70 -6.92
N TRP A 53 3.90 -2.72 -6.14
CA TRP A 53 5.04 -1.84 -6.40
C TRP A 53 5.52 -2.11 -7.83
N PRO A 54 5.47 -1.11 -8.74
CA PRO A 54 6.11 -1.29 -10.02
C PRO A 54 7.60 -1.49 -9.72
N THR A 55 8.08 -2.72 -9.90
CA THR A 55 9.48 -2.92 -10.26
C THR A 55 9.67 -2.00 -11.45
N ALA A 56 10.29 -0.85 -11.23
CA ALA A 56 10.73 0.00 -12.30
C ALA A 56 11.71 -0.86 -13.09
N THR A 57 11.22 -1.55 -14.11
CA THR A 57 12.01 -2.03 -15.21
C THR A 57 12.51 -0.76 -15.89
N HIS A 58 13.58 -0.23 -15.30
CA HIS A 58 14.46 0.73 -15.91
C HIS A 58 15.11 -0.04 -17.07
N ASN A 59 14.39 -0.13 -18.19
CA ASN A 59 14.99 -0.53 -19.44
C ASN A 59 15.95 0.61 -19.82
N PRO A 60 17.27 0.36 -19.93
CA PRO A 60 18.24 1.39 -20.31
C PRO A 60 17.93 1.99 -21.68
#